data_AF-A0A2G5CER2-F1
#
_entry.id   AF-A0A2G5CER2-F1
#
_cell.length_a   1.000
_cell.length_b   1.000
_cell.length_c   1.000
_cell.angle_alpha   90.00
_cell.angle_beta   90.00
_cell.angle_gamma   90.00
#
_symmetry.space_group_name_H-M   'P 1'
#
loop_
_entity.id
_entity.type
_entity.pdbx_description
1 polymer ?
#
loop_
_entity_poly.entity_id
_entity_poly.type
_entity_poly.pdbx_seq_one_letter_code
_entity_poly.pdbx_strand_id
1 'polypeptide(L)'
;MAIGLRGPTNLFGHPSDQLLADIGNELSQWDSQSTDPVTKIAFGHFPLSFSAPTESGNTLKDVFLNHSLSAYLCGHLHSRFGKNLKRHHESSHQSFSSEKYFQSNIRQTSPRSYVDKESCRRDPSTEEFWEWEMGDWRKSRIMRVLAIDAGYTSFVDIDFKLEDKQKIIILPTFPLDSRFMLTTSHLHEYHCQHMSSLSFESIRALIFSKSMIVSVVAKIYDLSSGHFNLVLEETMRKHENFTGGGLYTSPWNWKAFENPSPDRFWLQIEATDIMGRSSISDLRPFSINGVSVNLSWTWKEFIVMGCQWANLYYPILWSVTAFLFSILIISKALPIFSVKHYSYKDFSNKKGFVSGLLWALTELSVVFPVWLGMLIYLVCLILFPWFYGQVFTEGEDWGYMTYKGWTITTSSERVGYPDIMVIVLPHLCFVVFPAILVTGALAAEREVYREHYLSLSGKKEDDYNPNSQSNTISKLFRGRRLVRKFLIVICLMISWGHWKICRAMMKAYEMNPILHFPVFCFSVPLLLICSVYMTMGV
;
A
#
# COMPACT_ATOMS: atom_id res chain seq x y z
N MET A 1 4.86 -24.68 16.06
CA MET A 1 3.79 -25.13 15.12
C MET A 1 3.12 -23.89 14.56
N ALA A 2 2.95 -23.86 13.24
CA ALA A 2 2.53 -22.67 12.49
C ALA A 2 1.02 -22.43 12.65
N ILE A 3 0.66 -21.59 13.60
CA ILE A 3 -0.72 -21.15 13.80
C ILE A 3 -0.87 -19.76 13.17
N GLY A 4 -1.66 -19.68 12.10
CA GLY A 4 -1.99 -18.40 11.47
C GLY A 4 -3.10 -17.68 12.22
N LEU A 5 -3.01 -16.36 12.31
CA LEU A 5 -4.13 -15.52 12.75
C LEU A 5 -5.33 -15.73 11.82
N ARG A 6 -6.54 -15.74 12.38
CA ARG A 6 -7.75 -15.72 11.56
C ARG A 6 -7.85 -14.39 10.83
N GLY A 7 -8.35 -14.45 9.59
CA GLY A 7 -8.67 -13.23 8.85
C GLY A 7 -9.84 -12.50 9.51
N PRO A 8 -9.92 -11.15 9.42
CA PRO A 8 -9.10 -10.30 8.56
C PRO A 8 -7.75 -9.88 9.17
N THR A 9 -7.37 -10.32 10.37
CA THR A 9 -6.09 -9.93 11.00
C THR A 9 -4.91 -10.80 10.58
N ASN A 10 -4.83 -11.16 9.30
CA ASN A 10 -3.78 -12.01 8.72
C ASN A 10 -3.17 -11.38 7.45
N LEU A 11 -3.08 -10.06 7.45
CA LEU A 11 -2.59 -9.23 6.36
C LEU A 11 -1.06 -9.12 6.36
N PHE A 12 -0.42 -9.21 7.53
CA PHE A 12 1.02 -9.09 7.71
C PHE A 12 1.67 -10.43 8.05
N GLY A 13 2.90 -10.61 7.57
CA GLY A 13 3.81 -11.62 8.09
C GLY A 13 4.38 -11.17 9.44
N HIS A 14 4.45 -12.10 10.40
CA HIS A 14 4.99 -11.87 11.73
C HIS A 14 6.24 -12.74 11.94
N PRO A 15 7.42 -12.31 11.45
CA PRO A 15 8.65 -13.03 11.75
C PRO A 15 8.95 -12.95 13.25
N SER A 16 9.54 -14.01 13.80
CA SER A 16 10.10 -14.00 15.16
C SER A 16 11.58 -13.63 15.10
N ASP A 17 12.13 -13.17 16.23
CA ASP A 17 13.56 -12.90 16.35
C ASP A 17 14.41 -14.14 16.06
N GLN A 18 13.95 -15.31 16.51
CA GLN A 18 14.59 -16.59 16.23
C GLN A 18 14.60 -16.88 14.73
N LEU A 19 13.48 -16.69 14.03
CA LEU A 19 13.41 -16.92 12.58
C LEU A 19 14.37 -16.00 11.82
N LEU A 20 14.48 -14.73 12.21
CA LEU A 20 15.42 -13.80 11.58
C LEU A 20 16.88 -14.21 11.83
N ALA A 21 17.19 -14.65 13.05
CA ALA A 21 18.53 -15.16 13.38
C ALA A 21 18.88 -16.42 12.59
N ASP A 22 17.93 -17.36 12.45
CA ASP A 22 18.12 -18.59 11.69
C ASP A 22 18.35 -18.28 10.20
N ILE A 23 17.57 -17.36 9.61
CA ILE A 23 17.76 -16.92 8.21
C ILE A 23 19.13 -16.25 8.04
N GLY A 24 19.53 -15.38 8.98
CA GLY A 24 20.84 -14.74 8.93
C GLY A 24 21.99 -15.75 9.02
N ASN A 25 21.88 -16.74 9.91
CA ASN A 25 22.87 -17.81 10.04
C ASN A 25 23.01 -18.63 8.76
N GLU A 26 21.89 -18.99 8.11
CA GLU A 26 21.93 -19.68 6.81
C GLU A 26 22.62 -18.81 5.74
N LEU A 27 22.24 -17.54 5.63
CA LEU A 27 22.81 -16.63 4.64
C LEU A 27 24.31 -16.35 4.86
N SER A 28 24.77 -16.41 6.11
CA SER A 28 26.16 -16.17 6.50
C SER A 28 27.15 -17.22 6.00
N GLN A 29 26.67 -18.42 5.68
CA GLN A 29 27.50 -19.51 5.15
C GLN A 29 28.16 -19.13 3.82
N TRP A 30 27.53 -18.22 3.07
CA TRP A 30 28.01 -17.72 1.79
C TRP A 30 28.69 -16.35 1.86
N ASP A 31 28.84 -15.76 3.06
CA ASP A 31 29.54 -14.47 3.24
C ASP A 31 31.06 -14.61 3.31
N SER A 32 31.57 -15.77 3.75
CA SER A 32 32.91 -15.84 4.34
C SER A 32 33.94 -16.70 3.59
N GLN A 33 33.63 -17.32 2.43
CA GLN A 33 34.51 -18.40 1.93
C GLN A 33 34.76 -18.57 0.42
N SER A 34 34.17 -17.82 -0.51
CA SER A 34 34.41 -18.10 -1.94
C SER A 34 35.30 -17.05 -2.63
N THR A 35 36.28 -17.53 -3.40
CA THR A 35 37.02 -16.76 -4.41
C THR A 35 36.11 -16.20 -5.50
N ASP A 36 34.91 -16.75 -5.63
CA ASP A 36 33.87 -16.35 -6.58
C ASP A 36 32.63 -15.81 -5.86
N PRO A 37 32.08 -14.65 -6.21
CA PRO A 37 30.88 -14.11 -5.57
C PRO A 37 29.66 -15.01 -5.81
N VAL A 38 28.85 -15.26 -4.77
CA VAL A 38 27.62 -16.06 -4.86
C VAL A 38 26.41 -15.15 -4.96
N THR A 39 25.61 -15.31 -6.03
CA THR A 39 24.32 -14.62 -6.17
C THR A 39 23.28 -15.25 -5.24
N LYS A 40 22.81 -14.50 -4.24
CA LYS A 40 21.80 -14.97 -3.28
C LYS A 40 20.41 -14.48 -3.66
N ILE A 41 19.42 -15.38 -3.66
CA ILE A 41 18.01 -15.06 -3.89
C ILE A 41 17.21 -15.68 -2.75
N ALA A 42 16.34 -14.89 -2.12
CA ALA A 42 15.40 -15.39 -1.13
C ALA A 42 13.97 -15.35 -1.69
N PHE A 43 13.10 -16.20 -1.18
CA PHE A 43 11.68 -16.17 -1.49
C PHE A 43 10.84 -16.27 -0.22
N GLY A 44 9.68 -15.62 -0.22
CA GLY A 44 8.76 -15.60 0.91
C GLY A 44 7.33 -15.30 0.48
N HIS A 45 6.40 -15.42 1.42
CA HIS A 45 4.99 -15.18 1.10
C HIS A 45 4.67 -13.68 1.03
N PHE A 46 5.08 -12.92 2.05
CA PHE A 46 4.69 -11.52 2.23
C PHE A 46 5.72 -10.56 1.62
N PRO A 47 5.28 -9.47 0.98
CA PRO A 47 6.12 -8.31 0.73
C PRO A 47 6.65 -7.73 2.04
N LEU A 48 7.78 -7.05 1.98
CA LEU A 48 8.41 -6.45 3.15
C LEU A 48 7.58 -5.28 3.70
N SER A 49 6.83 -4.57 2.85
CA SER A 49 5.83 -3.58 3.30
C SER A 49 4.65 -4.17 4.08
N PHE A 50 4.44 -5.49 3.95
CA PHE A 50 3.46 -6.29 4.68
C PHE A 50 4.14 -7.31 5.61
N SER A 51 5.34 -7.02 6.09
CA SER A 51 6.02 -7.79 7.12
C SER A 51 6.23 -6.92 8.34
N ALA A 52 5.74 -7.37 9.49
CA ALA A 52 5.90 -6.67 10.76
C ALA A 52 7.36 -6.79 11.25
N PRO A 53 7.87 -5.79 12.00
CA PRO A 53 9.11 -5.97 12.75
C PRO A 53 8.93 -7.02 13.84
N THR A 54 10.03 -7.66 14.23
CA THR A 54 10.05 -8.56 15.40
C THR A 54 9.89 -7.79 16.71
N GLU A 55 9.83 -8.49 17.85
CA GLU A 55 9.74 -7.85 19.17
C GLU A 55 10.98 -6.99 19.48
N SER A 56 12.16 -7.40 19.03
CA SER A 56 13.38 -6.60 19.14
C SER A 56 13.45 -5.41 18.17
N GLY A 57 12.52 -5.31 17.22
CA GLY A 57 12.46 -4.26 16.21
C GLY A 57 13.23 -4.56 14.92
N ASN A 58 13.82 -5.75 14.80
CA ASN A 58 14.53 -6.18 13.59
C ASN A 58 13.56 -6.52 12.46
N THR A 59 13.99 -6.32 11.21
CA THR A 59 13.18 -6.62 10.04
C THR A 59 13.89 -7.58 9.08
N LEU A 60 13.11 -8.29 8.26
CA LEU A 60 13.64 -9.08 7.15
C LEU A 60 14.49 -8.25 6.17
N LYS A 61 14.13 -6.97 5.99
CA LYS A 61 14.88 -6.04 5.15
C LYS A 61 16.32 -5.90 5.65
N ASP A 62 16.50 -5.75 6.96
CA ASP A 62 17.82 -5.55 7.57
C ASP A 62 18.69 -6.80 7.40
N VAL A 63 18.11 -8.00 7.59
CA VAL A 63 18.81 -9.27 7.36
C VAL A 63 19.22 -9.42 5.88
N PHE A 64 18.32 -9.10 4.94
CA PHE A 64 18.62 -9.21 3.51
C PHE A 64 19.66 -8.20 3.02
N LEU A 65 19.68 -6.99 3.57
CA LEU A 65 20.75 -6.03 3.31
C LEU A 65 22.08 -6.57 3.83
N ASN A 66 22.15 -6.92 5.12
CA ASN A 66 23.39 -7.36 5.79
C ASN A 66 24.08 -8.55 5.09
N HIS A 67 23.33 -9.38 4.37
CA HIS A 67 23.85 -10.55 3.65
C HIS A 67 23.96 -10.36 2.13
N SER A 68 23.84 -9.12 1.63
CA SER A 68 24.00 -8.75 0.21
C SER A 68 23.15 -9.59 -0.73
N LEU A 69 21.84 -9.65 -0.46
CA LEU A 69 20.91 -10.38 -1.32
C LEU A 69 20.81 -9.74 -2.71
N SER A 70 20.64 -10.51 -3.77
CA SER A 70 20.42 -9.96 -5.11
C SER A 70 18.95 -9.61 -5.34
N ALA A 71 18.06 -10.54 -4.99
CA ALA A 71 16.62 -10.35 -5.10
C ALA A 71 15.84 -11.13 -4.04
N TYR A 72 14.73 -10.54 -3.59
CA TYR A 72 13.70 -11.15 -2.77
C TYR A 72 12.41 -11.31 -3.58
N LEU A 73 11.99 -12.56 -3.77
CA LEU A 73 10.76 -12.93 -4.48
C LEU A 73 9.61 -13.09 -3.48
N CYS A 74 8.55 -12.31 -3.63
CA CYS A 74 7.40 -12.35 -2.73
C CYS A 74 6.06 -12.45 -3.47
N GLY A 75 4.97 -12.63 -2.71
CA GLY A 75 3.61 -12.73 -3.24
C GLY A 75 2.59 -12.02 -2.35
N HIS A 76 1.55 -12.75 -1.93
CA HIS A 76 0.45 -12.30 -1.05
C HIS A 76 -0.55 -11.32 -1.68
N LEU A 77 -0.09 -10.31 -2.43
CA LEU A 77 -0.95 -9.24 -2.94
C LEU A 77 -1.68 -9.62 -4.22
N HIS A 78 -1.16 -10.61 -4.95
CA HIS A 78 -1.71 -11.06 -6.21
C HIS A 78 -1.78 -9.88 -7.21
N SER A 79 -2.56 -10.03 -8.29
CA SER A 79 -2.70 -8.95 -9.28
C SER A 79 -3.65 -7.79 -8.85
N ARG A 80 -3.95 -7.62 -7.55
CA ARG A 80 -5.00 -6.68 -7.10
C ARG A 80 -4.53 -5.22 -7.18
N PHE A 81 -3.25 -4.98 -6.95
CA PHE A 81 -2.67 -3.64 -6.81
C PHE A 81 -1.70 -3.26 -7.93
N GLY A 82 -1.34 -4.23 -8.77
CA GLY A 82 -0.47 -4.08 -9.93
C GLY A 82 -0.20 -5.47 -10.49
N LYS A 83 0.36 -5.55 -11.69
CA LYS A 83 0.76 -6.85 -12.27
C LYS A 83 2.19 -7.25 -11.90
N ASN A 84 3.04 -6.27 -11.57
CA ASN A 84 4.47 -6.44 -11.31
C ASN A 84 4.96 -5.39 -10.30
N LEU A 85 4.73 -5.60 -9.01
CA LEU A 85 5.18 -4.65 -8.00
C LEU A 85 6.67 -4.85 -7.74
N LYS A 86 7.42 -3.75 -7.69
CA LYS A 86 8.87 -3.76 -7.56
C LYS A 86 9.30 -2.67 -6.60
N ARG A 87 10.33 -2.96 -5.82
CA ARG A 87 10.96 -2.02 -4.93
C ARG A 87 12.44 -2.31 -4.81
N HIS A 88 13.25 -1.27 -4.86
CA HIS A 88 14.67 -1.35 -4.55
C HIS A 88 14.90 -0.97 -3.10
N HIS A 89 15.73 -1.76 -2.42
CA HIS A 89 16.21 -1.50 -1.07
C HIS A 89 17.70 -1.22 -1.12
N GLU A 90 18.14 -0.23 -0.34
CA GLU A 90 19.54 0.19 -0.24
C GLU A 90 19.84 0.48 1.24
N SER A 91 21.05 0.17 1.68
CA SER A 91 21.54 0.50 3.02
C SER A 91 21.88 1.99 3.08
N SER A 92 20.99 2.83 3.60
CA SER A 92 21.29 4.26 3.78
C SER A 92 22.02 4.50 5.11
N HIS A 93 23.29 4.92 5.05
CA HIS A 93 24.01 5.44 6.23
C HIS A 93 23.46 6.78 6.74
N GLN A 94 22.59 7.42 5.94
CA GLN A 94 21.87 8.65 6.27
C GLN A 94 20.37 8.43 6.08
N SER A 95 19.77 7.54 6.87
CA SER A 95 18.32 7.34 6.83
C SER A 95 17.60 8.62 7.25
N PHE A 96 16.96 9.33 6.33
CA PHE A 96 16.08 10.42 6.69
C PHE A 96 14.89 9.86 7.49
N SER A 97 14.44 10.57 8.53
CA SER A 97 13.32 10.14 9.40
C SER A 97 12.04 9.75 8.64
N SER A 98 11.82 10.31 7.44
CA SER A 98 10.70 9.97 6.55
C SER A 98 10.78 8.58 5.91
N GLU A 99 11.98 8.04 5.69
CA GLU A 99 12.20 6.74 5.03
C GLU A 99 11.68 5.57 5.88
N LYS A 100 11.58 5.78 7.19
CA LYS A 100 10.93 4.83 8.12
C LYS A 100 9.44 4.63 7.82
N TYR A 101 8.79 5.62 7.21
CA TYR A 101 7.33 5.63 6.98
C TYR A 101 6.96 5.39 5.53
N PHE A 102 7.67 6.00 4.59
CA PHE A 102 7.41 5.82 3.16
C PHE A 102 8.68 6.01 2.33
N GLN A 103 8.73 5.26 1.24
CA GLN A 103 9.65 5.49 0.14
C GLN A 103 8.86 6.12 -1.00
N SER A 104 9.33 7.23 -1.59
CA SER A 104 8.58 7.95 -2.63
C SER A 104 8.75 7.36 -4.03
N ASN A 105 9.92 6.80 -4.32
CA ASN A 105 10.30 6.26 -5.62
C ASN A 105 10.67 4.78 -5.55
N ILE A 106 10.62 4.07 -6.68
CA ILE A 106 10.98 2.65 -6.76
C ILE A 106 12.40 2.42 -6.25
N ARG A 107 13.31 3.34 -6.60
CA ARG A 107 14.69 3.38 -6.14
C ARG A 107 14.88 4.49 -5.11
N GLN A 108 15.63 4.20 -4.05
CA GLN A 108 16.10 5.23 -3.14
C GLN A 108 17.21 6.00 -3.85
N THR A 109 17.03 7.32 -4.01
CA THR A 109 18.10 8.17 -4.52
C THR A 109 18.99 8.54 -3.36
N SER A 110 20.06 7.78 -3.12
CA SER A 110 21.17 8.31 -2.34
C SER A 110 21.81 9.47 -3.13
N PRO A 111 22.17 10.60 -2.49
CA PRO A 111 22.97 11.62 -3.14
C PRO A 111 24.25 10.93 -3.60
N ARG A 112 24.41 10.88 -4.93
CA ARG A 112 25.53 10.27 -5.65
C ARG A 112 26.84 10.71 -4.99
N SER A 113 27.36 9.90 -4.08
CA SER A 113 28.76 9.95 -3.71
C SER A 113 29.49 9.67 -5.01
N TYR A 114 30.21 10.66 -5.54
CA TYR A 114 31.18 10.42 -6.58
C TYR A 114 32.08 9.31 -6.05
N VAL A 115 31.93 8.11 -6.60
CA VAL A 115 32.83 7.00 -6.32
C VAL A 115 34.17 7.45 -6.88
N ASP A 116 35.00 8.05 -6.02
CA ASP A 116 36.36 8.39 -6.36
C ASP A 116 37.08 7.11 -6.77
N LYS A 117 37.95 7.23 -7.79
CA LYS A 117 38.80 6.15 -8.32
C LYS A 117 39.66 5.47 -7.24
N GLU A 118 39.72 6.02 -6.03
CA GLU A 118 40.46 5.50 -4.88
C GLU A 118 39.71 4.42 -4.06
N SER A 119 38.41 4.19 -4.30
CA SER A 119 37.56 3.27 -3.51
C SER A 119 37.63 1.78 -3.87
N CYS A 120 38.49 1.35 -4.80
CA CYS A 120 38.71 -0.08 -5.09
C CYS A 120 39.39 -0.85 -3.93
N ARG A 121 39.56 -0.23 -2.76
CA ARG A 121 39.95 -0.87 -1.51
C ARG A 121 38.74 -1.04 -0.60
N ARG A 122 38.01 -2.14 -0.78
CA ARG A 122 37.17 -2.84 0.22
C ARG A 122 36.42 -1.96 1.24
N ASP A 123 35.93 -0.79 0.83
CA ASP A 123 34.92 -0.08 1.60
C ASP A 123 33.62 -0.87 1.45
N PRO A 124 32.77 -0.96 2.48
CA PRO A 124 31.54 -1.73 2.40
C PRO A 124 30.71 -1.12 1.27
N SER A 125 30.63 -1.83 0.15
CA SER A 125 29.74 -1.51 -0.95
C SER A 125 28.35 -1.35 -0.34
N THR A 126 27.69 -0.23 -0.62
CA THR A 126 26.31 -0.01 -0.21
C THR A 126 25.48 -1.25 -0.56
N GLU A 127 24.93 -1.90 0.46
CA GLU A 127 24.18 -3.14 0.29
C GLU A 127 22.85 -2.78 -0.36
N GLU A 128 22.51 -3.47 -1.44
CA GLU A 128 21.28 -3.24 -2.17
C GLU A 128 20.65 -4.56 -2.63
N PHE A 129 19.32 -4.58 -2.73
CA PHE A 129 18.61 -5.72 -3.30
C PHE A 129 17.27 -5.30 -3.91
N TRP A 130 16.77 -6.13 -4.82
CA TRP A 130 15.45 -5.95 -5.40
C TRP A 130 14.38 -6.80 -4.70
N GLU A 131 13.30 -6.15 -4.27
CA GLU A 131 12.07 -6.83 -3.88
C GLU A 131 11.10 -6.87 -5.07
N TRP A 132 10.58 -8.06 -5.33
CA TRP A 132 9.77 -8.37 -6.49
C TRP A 132 8.52 -9.16 -6.07
N GLU A 133 7.37 -8.50 -6.09
CA GLU A 133 6.09 -9.19 -5.90
C GLU A 133 5.63 -9.81 -7.21
N MET A 134 5.29 -11.08 -7.14
CA MET A 134 4.83 -11.87 -8.25
C MET A 134 3.31 -11.85 -8.33
N GLY A 135 2.79 -11.56 -9.53
CA GLY A 135 1.35 -11.62 -9.80
C GLY A 135 0.73 -13.01 -9.60
N ASP A 136 -0.58 -13.10 -9.79
CA ASP A 136 -1.33 -14.33 -9.49
C ASP A 136 -1.40 -15.30 -10.68
N TRP A 137 -0.68 -16.42 -10.60
CA TRP A 137 -0.79 -17.49 -11.59
C TRP A 137 -2.19 -18.09 -11.67
N ARG A 138 -2.93 -18.18 -10.56
CA ARG A 138 -4.20 -18.92 -10.52
C ARG A 138 -5.32 -18.18 -11.25
N LYS A 139 -5.54 -16.90 -10.93
CA LYS A 139 -6.62 -16.09 -11.55
C LYS A 139 -6.11 -15.17 -12.65
N SER A 140 -4.96 -14.53 -12.48
CA SER A 140 -4.41 -13.62 -13.49
C SER A 140 -3.55 -14.31 -14.55
N ARG A 141 -3.07 -15.54 -14.29
CA ARG A 141 -2.19 -16.31 -15.21
C ARG A 141 -0.92 -15.54 -15.56
N ILE A 142 -0.37 -14.85 -14.56
CA ILE A 142 0.90 -14.14 -14.67
C ILE A 142 2.00 -15.05 -14.15
N MET A 143 3.14 -15.10 -14.85
CA MET A 143 4.31 -15.89 -14.48
C MET A 143 5.57 -15.04 -14.69
N ARG A 144 6.56 -15.18 -13.81
CA ARG A 144 7.90 -14.64 -14.01
C ARG A 144 8.87 -15.75 -14.36
N VAL A 145 9.71 -15.53 -15.36
CA VAL A 145 10.90 -16.35 -15.61
C VAL A 145 12.11 -15.54 -15.18
N LEU A 146 12.88 -16.07 -14.23
CA LEU A 146 14.11 -15.49 -13.69
C LEU A 146 15.30 -16.26 -14.26
N ALA A 147 16.37 -15.56 -14.62
CA ALA A 147 17.65 -16.13 -15.02
C ALA A 147 18.78 -15.50 -14.20
N ILE A 148 19.76 -16.33 -13.86
CA ILE A 148 21.03 -15.94 -13.26
C ILE A 148 22.10 -16.24 -14.31
N ASP A 149 22.80 -15.22 -14.78
CA ASP A 149 23.79 -15.32 -15.84
C ASP A 149 25.06 -14.57 -15.43
N ALA A 150 26.16 -15.31 -15.25
CA ALA A 150 27.45 -14.78 -14.77
C ALA A 150 27.34 -13.92 -13.50
N GLY A 151 26.48 -14.30 -12.55
CA GLY A 151 26.27 -13.57 -11.30
C GLY A 151 25.15 -12.54 -11.34
N TYR A 152 24.65 -12.18 -12.53
CA TYR A 152 23.60 -11.18 -12.70
C TYR A 152 22.20 -11.80 -12.79
N THR A 153 21.25 -11.21 -12.08
CA THR A 153 19.84 -11.57 -12.16
C THR A 153 19.09 -10.76 -13.21
N SER A 154 18.35 -11.44 -14.08
CA SER A 154 17.44 -10.84 -15.07
C SER A 154 16.12 -11.60 -15.09
N PHE A 155 15.01 -10.94 -15.45
CA PHE A 155 13.71 -11.59 -15.48
C PHE A 155 12.81 -11.06 -16.59
N VAL A 156 11.78 -11.84 -16.93
CA VAL A 156 10.68 -11.44 -17.80
C VAL A 156 9.35 -11.87 -17.16
N ASP A 157 8.36 -10.98 -17.25
CA ASP A 157 7.00 -11.22 -16.80
C ASP A 157 6.12 -11.60 -17.99
N ILE A 158 5.35 -12.67 -17.85
CA ILE A 158 4.52 -13.27 -18.91
C ILE A 158 3.07 -13.19 -18.47
N ASP A 159 2.21 -12.63 -19.32
CA ASP A 159 0.76 -12.59 -19.11
C ASP A 159 0.04 -13.51 -20.11
N PHE A 160 -0.29 -14.73 -19.67
CA PHE A 160 -0.95 -15.72 -20.51
C PHE A 160 -2.41 -15.39 -20.87
N LYS A 161 -3.00 -14.30 -20.36
CA LYS A 161 -4.32 -13.82 -20.81
C LYS A 161 -4.23 -12.87 -21.99
N LEU A 162 -3.23 -12.00 -21.99
CA LEU A 162 -3.01 -11.02 -23.05
C LEU A 162 -2.20 -11.60 -24.20
N GLU A 163 -1.34 -12.57 -23.91
CA GLU A 163 -0.49 -13.21 -24.91
C GLU A 163 -1.18 -14.43 -25.53
N ASP A 164 -1.02 -14.58 -26.84
CA ASP A 164 -1.47 -15.76 -27.57
C ASP A 164 -0.84 -17.03 -26.97
N LYS A 165 -1.63 -18.11 -26.87
CA LYS A 165 -1.28 -19.40 -26.24
C LYS A 165 -0.07 -20.13 -26.86
N GLN A 166 0.58 -19.54 -27.86
CA GLN A 166 1.64 -20.12 -28.70
C GLN A 166 2.82 -19.15 -28.94
N LYS A 167 3.10 -18.23 -28.02
CA LYS A 167 4.19 -17.25 -28.11
C LYS A 167 5.54 -17.84 -27.68
N ILE A 168 6.62 -17.42 -28.34
CA ILE A 168 8.01 -17.69 -27.95
C ILE A 168 8.36 -16.76 -26.77
N ILE A 169 8.89 -17.32 -25.68
CA ILE A 169 9.33 -16.54 -24.52
C ILE A 169 10.78 -16.14 -24.75
N ILE A 170 11.07 -14.84 -24.70
CA ILE A 170 12.41 -14.28 -24.90
C ILE A 170 12.82 -13.58 -23.61
N LEU A 171 13.87 -14.07 -22.97
CA LEU A 171 14.48 -13.51 -21.76
C LEU A 171 15.90 -13.09 -22.08
N PRO A 172 16.16 -11.81 -22.41
CA PRO A 172 17.52 -11.37 -22.59
C PRO A 172 18.23 -11.26 -21.23
N THR A 173 19.39 -11.90 -21.10
CA THR A 173 20.16 -12.00 -19.86
C THR A 173 21.28 -10.98 -19.78
N PHE A 174 21.82 -10.55 -20.92
CA PHE A 174 22.81 -9.48 -21.00
C PHE A 174 22.74 -8.73 -22.36
N PRO A 175 22.90 -7.40 -22.42
CA PRO A 175 23.07 -6.46 -21.30
C PRO A 175 21.81 -6.34 -20.44
N LEU A 176 21.95 -6.02 -19.16
CA LEU A 176 20.84 -5.94 -18.21
C LEU A 176 19.92 -4.75 -18.50
N ASP A 177 18.65 -4.88 -18.10
CA ASP A 177 17.71 -3.76 -18.14
C ASP A 177 18.14 -2.71 -17.10
N SER A 178 18.51 -1.51 -17.57
CA SER A 178 19.02 -0.44 -16.70
C SER A 178 17.99 0.03 -15.66
N ARG A 179 16.71 -0.32 -15.84
CA ARG A 179 15.65 -0.04 -14.87
C ARG A 179 15.68 -0.99 -13.67
N PHE A 180 16.19 -2.21 -13.82
CA PHE A 180 16.05 -3.31 -12.85
C PHE A 180 17.36 -4.00 -12.45
N MET A 181 18.51 -3.44 -12.82
CA MET A 181 19.81 -3.94 -12.38
C MET A 181 20.19 -3.44 -10.98
N LEU A 182 21.14 -4.14 -10.33
CA LEU A 182 21.83 -3.65 -9.14
C LEU A 182 22.86 -2.61 -9.57
N THR A 183 22.79 -1.41 -9.01
CA THR A 183 23.56 -0.24 -9.49
C THR A 183 24.95 -0.20 -8.86
N THR A 184 25.04 -0.39 -7.56
CA THR A 184 26.29 -0.34 -6.79
C THR A 184 27.22 -1.47 -7.19
N SER A 185 26.72 -2.71 -7.26
CA SER A 185 27.53 -3.87 -7.66
C SER A 185 28.06 -3.72 -9.08
N HIS A 186 27.20 -3.34 -10.03
CA HIS A 186 27.59 -3.23 -11.44
C HIS A 186 28.54 -2.07 -11.70
N LEU A 187 28.39 -0.95 -10.98
CA LEU A 187 29.27 0.20 -11.11
C LEU A 187 30.66 -0.07 -10.50
N HIS A 188 30.72 -0.77 -9.37
CA HIS A 188 31.97 -1.20 -8.76
C HIS A 188 32.74 -2.19 -9.66
N GLU A 189 32.06 -3.21 -10.20
CA GLU A 189 32.66 -4.18 -11.11
C GLU A 189 33.16 -3.50 -12.40
N TYR A 190 32.40 -2.56 -12.96
CA TYR A 190 32.80 -1.77 -14.13
C TYR A 190 34.05 -0.93 -13.87
N HIS A 191 34.10 -0.18 -12.76
CA HIS A 191 35.21 0.73 -12.45
C HIS A 191 36.48 0.02 -11.99
N CYS A 192 36.36 -1.03 -11.16
CA CYS A 192 37.51 -1.71 -10.57
C CYS A 192 38.07 -2.84 -11.44
N GLN A 193 37.52 -3.05 -12.66
CA GLN A 193 38.01 -4.01 -13.66
C GLN A 193 38.25 -5.42 -13.09
N HIS A 194 37.52 -5.82 -12.04
CA HIS A 194 37.62 -7.14 -11.41
C HIS A 194 36.98 -8.26 -12.28
N MET A 195 36.81 -7.99 -13.58
CA MET A 195 35.84 -8.60 -14.46
C MET A 195 36.41 -9.77 -15.25
N SER A 196 35.64 -10.84 -15.35
CA SER A 196 35.78 -11.82 -16.44
C SER A 196 35.33 -11.15 -17.74
N SER A 197 36.29 -10.78 -18.61
CA SER A 197 36.05 -10.08 -19.89
C SER A 197 34.95 -10.72 -20.76
N LEU A 198 34.79 -12.03 -20.63
CA LEU A 198 33.80 -12.87 -21.32
C LEU A 198 32.33 -12.42 -21.14
N SER A 199 31.96 -11.80 -20.01
CA SER A 199 30.56 -11.47 -19.71
C SER A 199 30.01 -10.31 -20.55
N PHE A 200 30.87 -9.38 -20.97
CA PHE A 200 30.48 -8.17 -21.72
C PHE A 200 30.65 -8.33 -23.24
N GLU A 201 31.42 -9.33 -23.67
CA GLU A 201 31.77 -9.57 -25.08
C GLU A 201 30.58 -10.05 -25.92
N SER A 202 29.49 -10.52 -25.31
CA SER A 202 28.33 -11.03 -26.04
C SER A 202 26.99 -10.54 -25.47
N ILE A 203 26.06 -10.24 -26.38
CA ILE A 203 24.62 -10.12 -26.10
C ILE A 203 24.09 -11.54 -25.89
N ARG A 204 23.36 -11.77 -24.80
CA ARG A 204 22.90 -13.10 -24.39
C ARG A 204 21.40 -13.10 -24.12
N ALA A 205 20.73 -14.17 -24.54
CA ALA A 205 19.31 -14.36 -24.27
C ALA A 205 18.92 -15.83 -24.19
N LEU A 206 17.96 -16.13 -23.32
CA LEU A 206 17.28 -17.42 -23.23
C LEU A 206 15.97 -17.34 -24.02
N ILE A 207 15.77 -18.31 -24.90
CA ILE A 207 14.59 -18.39 -25.75
C ILE A 207 13.91 -19.74 -25.51
N PHE A 208 12.64 -19.68 -25.10
CA PHE A 208 11.80 -20.86 -24.85
C PHE A 208 10.66 -20.90 -25.86
N SER A 209 10.55 -22.02 -26.57
CA SER A 209 9.48 -22.27 -27.53
C SER A 209 9.13 -23.75 -27.56
N LYS A 210 7.88 -24.05 -27.92
CA LYS A 210 7.44 -25.42 -28.23
C LYS A 210 7.97 -25.90 -29.59
N SER A 211 8.18 -24.95 -30.50
CA SER A 211 8.68 -25.18 -31.85
C SER A 211 10.18 -24.91 -31.91
N MET A 212 10.89 -25.59 -32.81
CA MET A 212 12.30 -25.29 -33.07
C MET A 212 12.45 -23.85 -33.56
N ILE A 213 13.43 -23.14 -33.01
CA ILE A 213 13.76 -21.76 -33.40
C ILE A 213 14.76 -21.79 -34.56
N VAL A 214 14.48 -21.02 -35.60
CA VAL A 214 15.29 -20.97 -36.84
C VAL A 214 16.15 -19.71 -36.90
N SER A 215 15.62 -18.57 -36.46
CA SER A 215 16.33 -17.29 -36.51
C SER A 215 16.14 -16.52 -35.21
N VAL A 216 17.22 -15.88 -34.75
CA VAL A 216 17.22 -14.98 -33.60
C VAL A 216 18.08 -13.78 -33.95
N VAL A 217 17.53 -12.58 -33.77
CA VAL A 217 18.19 -11.32 -34.11
C VAL A 217 18.14 -10.37 -32.92
N ALA A 218 19.29 -9.82 -32.55
CA ALA A 218 19.41 -8.75 -31.58
C ALA A 218 19.44 -7.39 -32.31
N LYS A 219 18.58 -6.48 -31.91
CA LYS A 219 18.46 -5.11 -32.44
C LYS A 219 18.73 -4.11 -31.34
N ILE A 220 19.56 -3.11 -31.63
CA ILE A 220 19.84 -2.00 -30.72
C ILE A 220 19.41 -0.69 -31.35
N TYR A 221 18.71 0.14 -30.57
CA TYR A 221 18.21 1.44 -30.98
C TYR A 221 18.87 2.56 -30.17
N ASP A 222 19.16 3.69 -30.80
CA ASP A 222 19.61 4.93 -30.17
C ASP A 222 18.44 5.94 -30.12
N LEU A 223 18.15 6.46 -28.92
CA LEU A 223 17.07 7.42 -28.65
C LEU A 223 17.53 8.89 -28.66
N SER A 224 18.81 9.18 -28.92
CA SER A 224 19.39 10.54 -28.88
C SER A 224 18.66 11.58 -29.74
N SER A 225 18.03 11.16 -30.84
CA SER A 225 17.26 12.01 -31.75
C SER A 225 15.80 12.25 -31.33
N GLY A 226 15.38 11.70 -30.19
CA GLY A 226 13.97 11.65 -29.76
C GLY A 226 13.16 10.55 -30.44
N HIS A 227 13.73 9.85 -31.42
CA HIS A 227 13.15 8.69 -32.10
C HIS A 227 14.10 7.49 -32.02
N PHE A 228 13.55 6.28 -32.00
CA PHE A 228 14.33 5.04 -31.99
C PHE A 228 14.96 4.77 -33.35
N ASN A 229 16.25 5.05 -33.48
CA ASN A 229 17.01 4.75 -34.69
C ASN A 229 17.79 3.44 -34.51
N LEU A 230 17.60 2.48 -35.42
CA LEU A 230 18.33 1.21 -35.40
C LEU A 230 19.82 1.47 -35.67
N VAL A 231 20.69 1.09 -34.72
CA VAL A 231 22.14 1.27 -34.79
C VAL A 231 22.93 -0.04 -34.85
N LEU A 232 22.33 -1.15 -34.42
CA LEU A 232 22.91 -2.48 -34.53
C LEU A 232 21.81 -3.50 -34.83
N GLU A 233 22.08 -4.41 -35.76
CA GLU A 233 21.27 -5.59 -36.03
C GLU A 233 22.21 -6.77 -36.23
N GLU A 234 22.16 -7.76 -35.33
CA GLU A 234 23.09 -8.88 -35.31
C GLU A 234 22.37 -10.21 -35.11
N THR A 235 22.79 -11.23 -35.86
CA THR A 235 22.23 -12.59 -35.76
C THR A 235 22.83 -13.34 -34.57
N MET A 236 21.98 -13.90 -33.71
CA MET A 236 22.41 -14.64 -32.53
C MET A 236 22.52 -16.14 -32.83
N ARG A 237 23.57 -16.78 -32.31
CA ARG A 237 23.82 -18.21 -32.48
C ARG A 237 23.43 -18.99 -31.22
N LYS A 238 22.80 -20.15 -31.42
CA LYS A 238 22.47 -21.06 -30.32
C LYS A 238 23.74 -21.73 -29.79
N HIS A 239 23.89 -21.83 -28.48
CA HIS A 239 24.96 -22.62 -27.88
C HIS A 239 24.60 -24.12 -27.92
N GLU A 240 25.47 -24.95 -28.53
CA GLU A 240 25.15 -26.35 -28.87
C GLU A 240 25.07 -27.30 -27.67
N ASN A 241 25.62 -26.92 -26.52
CA ASN A 241 25.76 -27.80 -25.35
C ASN A 241 24.50 -27.95 -24.48
N PHE A 242 23.43 -27.20 -24.76
CA PHE A 242 22.21 -27.21 -23.93
C PHE A 242 21.05 -27.94 -24.62
N THR A 243 20.72 -29.12 -24.09
CA THR A 243 19.64 -30.00 -24.59
C THR A 243 18.22 -29.51 -24.25
N GLY A 244 18.07 -28.56 -23.31
CA GLY A 244 16.77 -28.08 -22.85
C GLY A 244 16.54 -26.56 -22.87
N GLY A 245 17.59 -25.74 -23.05
CA GLY A 245 17.51 -24.28 -23.03
C GLY A 245 18.15 -23.67 -24.27
N GLY A 246 17.43 -22.82 -24.99
CA GLY A 246 17.99 -22.08 -26.12
C GLY A 246 18.74 -20.85 -25.65
N LEU A 247 19.98 -21.00 -25.15
CA LEU A 247 20.87 -19.86 -24.95
C LEU A 247 21.38 -19.41 -26.31
N TYR A 248 21.09 -18.17 -26.67
CA TYR A 248 21.56 -17.52 -27.88
C TYR A 248 22.53 -16.41 -27.52
N THR A 249 23.62 -16.32 -28.28
CA THR A 249 24.69 -15.34 -28.06
C THR A 249 25.08 -14.64 -29.36
N SER A 250 25.36 -13.34 -29.30
CA SER A 250 25.96 -12.59 -30.40
C SER A 250 27.13 -11.76 -29.90
N PRO A 251 28.32 -11.81 -30.53
CA PRO A 251 29.41 -10.90 -30.20
C PRO A 251 29.03 -9.46 -30.56
N TRP A 252 29.56 -8.50 -29.82
CA TRP A 252 29.37 -7.08 -30.08
C TRP A 252 30.48 -6.23 -29.47
N ASN A 253 30.63 -4.98 -29.93
CA ASN A 253 31.55 -4.02 -29.33
C ASN A 253 30.83 -3.20 -28.24
N TRP A 254 30.77 -3.71 -27.02
CA TRP A 254 30.07 -3.07 -25.89
C TRP A 254 30.57 -1.65 -25.59
N LYS A 255 31.87 -1.36 -25.84
CA LYS A 255 32.47 -0.03 -25.61
C LYS A 255 31.84 1.06 -26.47
N ALA A 256 31.27 0.70 -27.63
CA ALA A 256 30.57 1.66 -28.48
C ALA A 256 29.25 2.16 -27.86
N PHE A 257 28.72 1.43 -26.87
CA PHE A 257 27.44 1.72 -26.20
C PHE A 257 27.63 2.28 -24.77
N GLU A 258 28.86 2.67 -24.42
CA GLU A 258 29.16 3.39 -23.19
C GLU A 258 28.55 4.82 -23.24
N ASN A 259 27.71 5.15 -22.25
CA ASN A 259 27.09 6.46 -22.17
C ASN A 259 26.71 6.85 -20.73
N PRO A 260 26.81 8.14 -20.37
CA PRO A 260 26.31 8.62 -19.07
C PRO A 260 24.78 8.55 -18.94
N SER A 261 24.03 8.58 -20.04
CA SER A 261 22.57 8.49 -20.02
C SER A 261 22.11 7.02 -20.03
N PRO A 262 21.40 6.55 -19.00
CA PRO A 262 21.04 5.14 -18.83
C PRO A 262 19.90 4.63 -19.72
N ASP A 263 19.25 5.53 -20.45
CA ASP A 263 18.11 5.31 -21.35
C ASP A 263 18.40 5.70 -22.81
N ARG A 264 19.68 5.92 -23.17
CA ARG A 264 20.05 6.24 -24.55
C ARG A 264 19.87 5.05 -25.49
N PHE A 265 20.39 3.88 -25.10
CA PHE A 265 20.39 2.68 -25.93
C PHE A 265 19.36 1.67 -25.44
N TRP A 266 18.65 1.06 -26.40
CA TRP A 266 17.57 0.12 -26.13
C TRP A 266 17.78 -1.18 -26.90
N LEU A 267 17.61 -2.31 -26.22
CA LEU A 267 17.74 -3.64 -26.78
C LEU A 267 16.35 -4.23 -27.08
N GLN A 268 16.24 -4.87 -28.24
CA GLN A 268 15.12 -5.73 -28.61
C GLN A 268 15.63 -7.01 -29.24
N ILE A 269 15.02 -8.14 -28.91
CA ILE A 269 15.34 -9.43 -29.52
C ILE A 269 14.12 -9.97 -30.22
N GLU A 270 14.31 -10.39 -31.46
CA GLU A 270 13.31 -11.03 -32.30
C GLU A 270 13.69 -12.48 -32.53
N ALA A 271 12.75 -13.39 -32.31
CA ALA A 271 12.93 -14.82 -32.53
C ALA A 271 11.86 -15.34 -33.48
N THR A 272 12.25 -16.16 -34.46
CA THR A 272 11.35 -16.78 -35.44
C THR A 272 11.46 -18.29 -35.36
N ASP A 273 10.31 -18.96 -35.25
CA ASP A 273 10.24 -20.42 -35.23
C ASP A 273 10.19 -21.04 -36.63
N ILE A 274 10.30 -22.37 -36.69
CA ILE A 274 10.22 -23.16 -37.92
C ILE A 274 8.86 -23.07 -38.62
N MET A 275 7.82 -22.64 -37.92
CA MET A 275 6.49 -22.40 -38.48
C MET A 275 6.34 -20.98 -39.05
N GLY A 276 7.42 -20.18 -39.04
CA GLY A 276 7.44 -18.79 -39.53
C GLY A 276 6.81 -17.79 -38.56
N ARG A 277 6.57 -18.16 -37.29
CA ARG A 277 6.01 -17.26 -36.27
C ARG A 277 7.15 -16.49 -35.63
N SER A 278 7.09 -15.16 -35.73
CA SER A 278 8.00 -14.28 -35.02
C SER A 278 7.40 -13.83 -33.68
N SER A 279 8.26 -13.67 -32.69
CA SER A 279 7.94 -13.01 -31.43
C SER A 279 9.07 -12.04 -31.10
N ILE A 280 8.70 -10.90 -30.52
CA ILE A 280 9.63 -9.83 -30.22
C ILE A 280 9.59 -9.60 -28.71
N SER A 281 10.75 -9.41 -28.09
CA SER A 281 10.86 -9.04 -26.68
C SER A 281 10.40 -7.60 -26.46
N ASP A 282 10.09 -7.28 -25.21
CA ASP A 282 9.89 -5.88 -24.81
C ASP A 282 11.13 -5.06 -25.13
N LEU A 283 10.90 -3.84 -25.63
CA LEU A 283 11.96 -2.87 -25.85
C LEU A 283 12.45 -2.39 -24.47
N ARG A 284 13.72 -2.61 -24.15
CA ARG A 284 14.28 -2.30 -22.82
C ARG A 284 15.54 -1.43 -22.92
N PRO A 285 15.69 -0.41 -22.06
CA PRO A 285 16.92 0.37 -22.00
C PRO A 285 18.01 -0.45 -21.32
N PHE A 286 19.27 -0.21 -21.69
CA PHE A 286 20.41 -0.80 -21.00
C PHE A 286 21.53 0.23 -20.81
N SER A 287 22.36 0.01 -19.80
CA SER A 287 23.56 0.80 -19.54
C SER A 287 24.72 -0.12 -19.23
N ILE A 288 25.81 0.03 -19.97
CA ILE A 288 27.04 -0.75 -19.73
C ILE A 288 27.83 -0.21 -18.54
N ASN A 289 27.68 1.08 -18.23
CA ASN A 289 28.41 1.75 -17.17
C ASN A 289 27.77 1.57 -15.78
N GLY A 290 26.73 0.72 -15.67
CA GLY A 290 26.02 0.51 -14.42
C GLY A 290 25.14 1.68 -13.98
N VAL A 291 24.80 2.62 -14.86
CA VAL A 291 23.87 3.72 -14.52
C VAL A 291 22.43 3.24 -14.71
N SER A 292 21.61 3.37 -13.67
CA SER A 292 20.21 2.94 -13.71
C SER A 292 19.23 4.06 -14.05
N VAL A 293 18.16 3.73 -14.77
CA VAL A 293 17.02 4.64 -15.03
C VAL A 293 16.14 4.72 -13.79
N ASN A 294 15.75 5.94 -13.41
CA ASN A 294 14.78 6.14 -12.33
C ASN A 294 13.37 5.77 -12.78
N LEU A 295 12.72 4.91 -12.00
CA LEU A 295 11.31 4.56 -12.17
C LEU A 295 10.46 5.29 -11.13
N SER A 296 9.27 5.70 -11.56
CA SER A 296 8.23 6.24 -10.67
C SER A 296 7.17 5.16 -10.42
N TRP A 297 6.63 5.15 -9.19
CA TRP A 297 5.47 4.32 -8.87
C TRP A 297 4.19 4.99 -9.34
N THR A 298 3.22 4.17 -9.73
CA THR A 298 1.81 4.58 -9.72
C THR A 298 1.33 4.75 -8.28
N TRP A 299 0.25 5.51 -8.07
CA TRP A 299 -0.33 5.69 -6.73
C TRP A 299 -0.67 4.38 -6.02
N LYS A 300 -1.14 3.36 -6.76
CA LYS A 300 -1.46 2.04 -6.18
C LYS A 300 -0.21 1.30 -5.74
N GLU A 301 0.85 1.33 -6.55
CA GLU A 301 2.14 0.72 -6.23
C GLU A 301 2.80 1.43 -5.04
N PHE A 302 2.74 2.76 -4.97
CA PHE A 302 3.26 3.54 -3.84
C PHE A 302 2.56 3.18 -2.52
N ILE A 303 1.22 3.12 -2.53
CA ILE A 303 0.43 2.75 -1.35
C ILE A 303 0.82 1.37 -0.81
N VAL A 304 1.21 0.45 -1.68
CA VAL A 304 1.40 -0.96 -1.33
C VAL A 304 2.87 -1.31 -1.09
N MET A 305 3.79 -0.81 -1.91
CA MET A 305 5.23 -1.05 -1.80
C MET A 305 5.96 0.07 -1.09
N GLY A 306 5.56 1.32 -1.31
CA GLY A 306 6.23 2.50 -0.78
C GLY A 306 5.92 2.75 0.71
N CYS A 307 4.67 2.56 1.13
CA CYS A 307 4.23 2.80 2.51
C CYS A 307 4.64 1.65 3.46
N GLN A 308 5.26 1.99 4.58
CA GLN A 308 5.54 1.09 5.70
C GLN A 308 4.35 1.03 6.65
N TRP A 309 3.34 0.21 6.32
CA TRP A 309 2.07 0.19 7.06
C TRP A 309 2.24 -0.15 8.55
N ALA A 310 3.18 -1.01 8.90
CA ALA A 310 3.50 -1.32 10.30
C ALA A 310 3.94 -0.08 11.09
N ASN A 311 4.81 0.75 10.51
CA ASN A 311 5.29 1.98 11.14
C ASN A 311 4.25 3.11 11.07
N LEU A 312 3.40 3.13 10.04
CA LEU A 312 2.38 4.15 9.83
C LEU A 312 1.15 3.97 10.73
N TYR A 313 0.87 2.76 11.21
CA TYR A 313 -0.37 2.45 11.93
C TYR A 313 -0.58 3.36 13.15
N TYR A 314 0.39 3.45 14.07
CA TYR A 314 0.23 4.27 15.27
C TYR A 314 0.12 5.77 14.96
N PRO A 315 0.99 6.38 14.12
CA PRO A 315 0.81 7.77 13.70
C PRO A 315 -0.58 8.06 13.13
N ILE A 316 -1.09 7.19 12.25
CA ILE A 316 -2.43 7.34 11.66
C ILE A 316 -3.51 7.21 12.73
N LEU A 317 -3.43 6.17 13.57
CA LEU A 317 -4.40 5.91 14.64
C LEU A 317 -4.51 7.12 15.58
N TRP A 318 -3.38 7.62 16.10
CA TRP A 318 -3.37 8.75 17.03
C TRP A 318 -3.81 10.03 16.36
N SER A 319 -3.44 10.26 15.10
CA SER A 319 -3.91 11.42 14.33
C SER A 319 -5.43 11.41 14.14
N VAL A 320 -6.01 10.28 13.70
CA VAL A 320 -7.47 10.12 13.53
C VAL A 320 -8.18 10.27 14.87
N THR A 321 -7.66 9.63 15.92
CA THR A 321 -8.27 9.68 17.25
C THR A 321 -8.23 11.09 17.82
N ALA A 322 -7.08 11.77 17.76
CA ALA A 322 -6.92 13.15 18.19
C ALA A 322 -7.85 14.10 17.41
N PHE A 323 -8.01 13.88 16.10
CA PHE A 323 -8.94 14.63 15.27
C PHE A 323 -10.40 14.45 15.73
N LEU A 324 -10.84 13.22 16.02
CA LEU A 324 -12.19 12.95 16.51
C LEU A 324 -12.44 13.56 17.89
N PHE A 325 -11.48 13.45 18.82
CA PHE A 325 -11.56 14.14 20.11
C PHE A 325 -11.61 15.65 19.94
N SER A 326 -10.81 16.21 19.03
CA SER A 326 -10.79 17.65 18.76
C SER A 326 -12.15 18.14 18.28
N ILE A 327 -12.84 17.42 17.38
CA ILE A 327 -14.19 17.76 16.93
C ILE A 327 -15.16 17.86 18.14
N LEU A 328 -15.14 16.87 19.03
CA LEU A 328 -16.03 16.85 20.20
C LEU A 328 -15.65 17.92 21.24
N ILE A 329 -14.38 18.16 21.50
CA ILE A 329 -13.94 19.17 22.46
C ILE A 329 -14.23 20.58 21.94
N ILE A 330 -13.89 20.86 20.67
CA ILE A 330 -14.16 22.14 20.01
C ILE A 330 -15.66 22.42 19.99
N SER A 331 -16.50 21.43 19.71
CA SER A 331 -17.97 21.60 19.74
C SER A 331 -18.47 22.16 21.08
N LYS A 332 -17.85 21.77 22.20
CA LYS A 332 -18.21 22.24 23.55
C LYS A 332 -17.52 23.54 23.94
N ALA A 333 -16.28 23.76 23.48
CA ALA A 333 -15.51 24.96 23.79
C ALA A 333 -16.05 26.22 23.08
N LEU A 334 -16.49 26.09 21.83
CA LEU A 334 -17.02 27.20 21.03
C LEU A 334 -18.13 28.01 21.72
N PRO A 335 -19.20 27.39 22.28
CA PRO A 335 -20.24 28.16 22.98
C PRO A 335 -19.78 28.72 24.33
N ILE A 336 -18.69 28.23 24.93
CA ILE A 336 -18.17 28.73 26.22
C ILE A 336 -17.33 30.00 26.00
N PHE A 337 -16.48 30.02 24.97
CA PHE A 337 -15.58 31.15 24.69
C PHE A 337 -16.21 32.24 23.81
N SER A 338 -17.29 31.94 23.07
CA SER A 338 -17.95 32.91 22.22
C SER A 338 -19.04 33.66 22.97
N VAL A 339 -18.77 34.92 23.35
CA VAL A 339 -19.74 35.86 23.98
C VAL A 339 -20.98 36.09 23.11
N LYS A 340 -20.86 35.88 21.79
CA LYS A 340 -21.99 35.78 20.87
C LYS A 340 -22.19 34.31 20.55
N HIS A 341 -23.33 33.73 20.94
CA HIS A 341 -23.73 32.44 20.38
C HIS A 341 -23.68 32.56 18.85
N TYR A 342 -22.92 31.67 18.18
CA TYR A 342 -23.02 31.50 16.73
C TYR A 342 -24.43 31.00 16.43
N SER A 343 -25.39 31.92 16.40
CA SER A 343 -26.79 31.63 16.17
C SER A 343 -27.02 31.46 14.67
N TYR A 344 -28.09 30.75 14.30
CA TYR A 344 -28.59 30.70 12.93
C TYR A 344 -28.64 32.09 12.26
N LYS A 345 -28.87 33.17 13.02
CA LYS A 345 -28.86 34.55 12.52
C LYS A 345 -27.48 34.99 11.98
N ASP A 346 -26.38 34.59 12.62
CA ASP A 346 -25.02 34.90 12.15
C ASP A 346 -24.63 34.07 10.91
N PHE A 347 -25.07 32.81 10.83
CA PHE A 347 -24.92 31.99 9.62
C PHE A 347 -25.73 32.55 8.43
N SER A 348 -26.99 32.91 8.67
CA SER A 348 -27.86 33.53 7.66
C SER A 348 -27.28 34.83 7.10
N ASN A 349 -26.55 35.59 7.92
CA ASN A 349 -25.92 36.85 7.52
C ASN A 349 -24.58 36.68 6.80
N LYS A 350 -23.76 35.67 7.14
CA LYS A 350 -22.41 35.49 6.58
C LYS A 350 -22.28 34.40 5.50
N LYS A 351 -23.31 33.58 5.25
CA LYS A 351 -23.45 32.55 4.17
C LYS A 351 -22.15 31.83 3.76
N GLY A 352 -21.30 31.47 4.73
CA GLY A 352 -20.04 30.77 4.47
C GLY A 352 -20.12 29.30 4.88
N PHE A 353 -19.54 28.39 4.08
CA PHE A 353 -19.47 26.96 4.40
C PHE A 353 -18.81 26.70 5.77
N VAL A 354 -17.71 27.41 6.06
CA VAL A 354 -17.00 27.33 7.36
C VAL A 354 -17.88 27.77 8.53
N SER A 355 -18.67 28.83 8.32
CA SER A 355 -19.63 29.32 9.33
C SER A 355 -20.74 28.29 9.60
N GLY A 356 -21.23 27.61 8.55
CA GLY A 356 -22.22 26.55 8.68
C GLY A 356 -21.69 25.31 9.39
N LEU A 357 -20.44 24.91 9.10
CA LEU A 357 -19.77 23.81 9.78
C LEU A 357 -19.55 24.13 11.26
N LEU A 358 -19.06 25.33 11.57
CA LEU A 358 -18.81 25.78 12.94
C LEU A 358 -20.11 25.82 13.76
N TRP A 359 -21.20 26.27 13.13
CA TRP A 359 -22.52 26.27 13.75
C TRP A 359 -23.06 24.84 13.97
N ALA A 360 -22.94 23.94 12.99
CA ALA A 360 -23.33 22.53 13.19
C ALA A 360 -22.54 21.85 14.31
N LEU A 361 -21.25 22.22 14.48
CA LEU A 361 -20.45 21.78 15.61
C LEU A 361 -20.96 22.37 16.93
N THR A 362 -21.34 23.65 17.01
CA THR A 362 -21.92 24.19 18.24
C THR A 362 -23.20 23.46 18.65
N GLU A 363 -24.07 23.16 17.68
CA GLU A 363 -25.34 22.46 17.93
C GLU A 363 -25.16 21.00 18.36
N LEU A 364 -24.10 20.34 17.90
CA LEU A 364 -23.74 18.99 18.35
C LEU A 364 -23.62 18.92 19.89
N SER A 365 -23.02 19.94 20.51
CA SER A 365 -22.82 20.00 21.96
C SER A 365 -24.11 20.26 22.76
N VAL A 366 -25.16 20.78 22.09
CA VAL A 366 -26.48 21.05 22.69
C VAL A 366 -27.23 19.74 22.94
N VAL A 367 -27.03 18.72 22.10
CA VAL A 367 -27.54 17.36 22.32
C VAL A 367 -26.63 16.62 23.31
N PHE A 368 -26.58 17.13 24.54
CA PHE A 368 -25.62 16.71 25.57
C PHE A 368 -25.53 15.20 25.81
N PRO A 369 -26.63 14.42 25.90
CA PRO A 369 -26.54 12.98 26.12
C PRO A 369 -25.83 12.24 24.98
N VAL A 370 -26.07 12.66 23.73
CA VAL A 370 -25.46 12.03 22.55
C VAL A 370 -24.00 12.45 22.42
N TRP A 371 -23.70 13.74 22.62
CA TRP A 371 -22.33 14.24 22.63
C TRP A 371 -21.47 13.54 23.68
N LEU A 372 -21.97 13.46 24.91
CA LEU A 372 -21.27 12.77 26.01
C LEU A 372 -21.12 11.28 25.72
N GLY A 373 -22.16 10.64 25.16
CA GLY A 373 -22.10 9.24 24.75
C GLY A 373 -21.03 8.97 23.69
N MET A 374 -20.89 9.84 22.68
CA MET A 374 -19.84 9.74 21.66
C MET A 374 -18.44 9.95 22.27
N LEU A 375 -18.29 10.88 23.23
CA LEU A 375 -17.03 11.11 23.93
C LEU A 375 -16.63 9.91 24.78
N ILE A 376 -17.55 9.39 25.59
CA ILE A 376 -17.35 8.18 26.40
C ILE A 376 -16.99 7.01 25.50
N TYR A 377 -17.67 6.86 24.36
CA TYR A 377 -17.39 5.79 23.41
C TYR A 377 -15.95 5.86 22.86
N LEU A 378 -15.46 7.05 22.47
CA LEU A 378 -14.06 7.21 22.03
C LEU A 378 -13.07 6.85 23.14
N VAL A 379 -13.34 7.25 24.38
CA VAL A 379 -12.52 6.86 25.54
C VAL A 379 -12.54 5.34 25.73
N CYS A 380 -13.71 4.71 25.58
CA CYS A 380 -13.85 3.27 25.68
C CYS A 380 -13.02 2.53 24.62
N LEU A 381 -12.96 3.03 23.39
CA LEU A 381 -12.15 2.44 22.33
C LEU A 381 -10.64 2.48 22.61
N ILE A 382 -10.16 3.40 23.45
CA ILE A 382 -8.74 3.46 23.83
C ILE A 382 -8.47 2.57 25.06
N LEU A 383 -9.36 2.62 26.05
CA LEU A 383 -9.10 2.01 27.36
C LEU A 383 -9.48 0.54 27.47
N PHE A 384 -10.52 0.11 26.74
CA PHE A 384 -11.09 -1.22 26.91
C PHE A 384 -10.89 -2.10 25.66
N PRO A 385 -10.89 -3.43 25.83
CA PRO A 385 -10.96 -4.35 24.70
C PRO A 385 -12.21 -4.14 23.86
N TRP A 386 -12.05 -4.23 22.53
CA TRP A 386 -13.14 -4.03 21.58
C TRP A 386 -13.99 -5.29 21.45
N PHE A 387 -13.36 -6.46 21.46
CA PHE A 387 -14.04 -7.75 21.37
C PHE A 387 -13.18 -8.91 21.87
N TYR A 388 -13.84 -10.00 22.26
CA TYR A 388 -13.26 -11.28 22.67
C TYR A 388 -13.60 -12.38 21.66
N GLY A 389 -12.65 -13.22 21.30
CA GLY A 389 -12.92 -14.35 20.40
C GLY A 389 -11.71 -15.24 20.14
N GLN A 390 -11.91 -16.20 19.26
CA GLN A 390 -10.89 -17.19 18.89
C GLN A 390 -9.93 -16.58 17.86
N VAL A 391 -8.67 -16.42 18.25
CA VAL A 391 -7.68 -15.63 17.47
C VAL A 391 -7.09 -16.44 16.32
N PHE A 392 -6.95 -17.75 16.52
CA PHE A 392 -6.20 -18.65 15.67
C PHE A 392 -7.09 -19.60 14.88
N THR A 393 -6.64 -20.00 13.69
CA THR A 393 -7.39 -20.95 12.83
C THR A 393 -7.52 -22.33 13.47
N GLU A 394 -6.49 -22.76 14.20
CA GLU A 394 -6.42 -24.04 14.90
C GLU A 394 -6.11 -23.78 16.37
N GLY A 395 -6.83 -24.45 17.28
CA GLY A 395 -6.74 -24.25 18.74
C GLY A 395 -7.89 -23.41 19.31
N GLU A 396 -8.30 -23.71 20.55
CA GLU A 396 -9.38 -23.01 21.27
C GLU A 396 -8.89 -21.78 22.04
N ASP A 397 -7.75 -21.21 21.67
CA ASP A 397 -7.18 -20.08 22.40
C ASP A 397 -8.02 -18.81 22.18
N TRP A 398 -8.61 -18.36 23.28
CA TRP A 398 -9.35 -17.10 23.34
C TRP A 398 -8.40 -15.93 23.55
N GLY A 399 -8.69 -14.82 22.89
CA GLY A 399 -8.00 -13.57 23.09
C GLY A 399 -8.95 -12.40 23.05
N TYR A 400 -8.45 -11.25 23.50
CA TYR A 400 -9.17 -9.98 23.40
C TYR A 400 -8.40 -9.00 22.52
N MET A 401 -9.11 -8.26 21.68
CA MET A 401 -8.52 -7.28 20.79
C MET A 401 -8.55 -5.89 21.41
N THR A 402 -7.42 -5.19 21.34
CA THR A 402 -7.31 -3.76 21.64
C THR A 402 -6.77 -3.02 20.41
N TYR A 403 -6.63 -1.70 20.51
CA TYR A 403 -5.93 -0.92 19.48
C TYR A 403 -4.43 -1.25 19.35
N LYS A 404 -3.85 -2.06 20.25
CA LYS A 404 -2.44 -2.48 20.20
C LYS A 404 -2.23 -3.85 19.56
N GLY A 405 -3.29 -4.60 19.32
CA GLY A 405 -3.27 -5.97 18.82
C GLY A 405 -4.19 -6.88 19.62
N TRP A 406 -4.10 -8.17 19.33
CA TRP A 406 -4.69 -9.23 20.12
C TRP A 406 -3.81 -9.54 21.32
N THR A 407 -4.42 -9.76 22.48
CA THR A 407 -3.74 -10.35 23.64
C THR A 407 -4.36 -11.71 23.91
N ILE A 408 -3.54 -12.75 23.90
CA ILE A 408 -3.97 -14.13 24.13
C ILE A 408 -4.13 -14.34 25.63
N THR A 409 -5.25 -14.96 26.05
CA THR A 409 -5.55 -15.14 27.49
C THR A 409 -4.61 -16.11 28.19
N THR A 410 -4.06 -17.09 27.46
CA THR A 410 -3.20 -18.15 28.00
C THR A 410 -1.74 -17.71 28.13
N SER A 411 -1.18 -17.01 27.14
CA SER A 411 0.24 -16.60 27.14
C SER A 411 0.47 -15.12 27.47
N SER A 412 -0.56 -14.27 27.51
CA SER A 412 -0.45 -12.79 27.57
C SER A 412 0.40 -12.17 26.46
N GLU A 413 0.75 -12.94 25.44
CA GLU A 413 1.50 -12.46 24.28
C GLU A 413 0.62 -11.59 23.39
N ARG A 414 1.24 -10.61 22.74
CA ARG A 414 0.57 -9.70 21.81
C ARG A 414 0.84 -10.12 20.38
N VAL A 415 -0.23 -10.35 19.63
CA VAL A 415 -0.15 -10.80 18.23
C VAL A 415 -1.06 -9.96 17.33
N GLY A 416 -0.80 -9.99 16.02
CA GLY A 416 -1.62 -9.28 15.03
C GLY A 416 -1.42 -7.77 15.03
N TYR A 417 -0.30 -7.28 15.57
CA TYR A 417 0.19 -5.94 15.30
C TYR A 417 1.06 -5.99 14.04
N PRO A 418 0.73 -5.27 12.95
CA PRO A 418 -0.23 -4.17 12.84
C PRO A 418 -1.57 -4.53 12.17
N ASP A 419 -1.87 -5.82 11.95
CA ASP A 419 -3.05 -6.28 11.19
C ASP A 419 -4.37 -5.68 11.60
N ILE A 420 -4.55 -5.45 12.90
CA ILE A 420 -5.77 -4.84 13.46
C ILE A 420 -6.12 -3.47 12.84
N MET A 421 -5.19 -2.83 12.12
CA MET A 421 -5.47 -1.61 11.36
C MET A 421 -6.66 -1.76 10.41
N VAL A 422 -6.88 -2.95 9.84
CA VAL A 422 -7.99 -3.23 8.90
C VAL A 422 -9.36 -3.24 9.57
N ILE A 423 -9.40 -3.26 10.90
CA ILE A 423 -10.61 -3.19 11.71
C ILE A 423 -10.72 -1.81 12.34
N VAL A 424 -9.66 -1.37 13.02
CA VAL A 424 -9.64 -0.14 13.81
C VAL A 424 -9.80 1.10 12.93
N LEU A 425 -9.00 1.23 11.86
CA LEU A 425 -9.05 2.44 11.02
C LEU A 425 -10.36 2.56 10.25
N PRO A 426 -10.89 1.50 9.60
CA PRO A 426 -12.19 1.60 8.94
C PRO A 426 -13.33 1.92 9.90
N HIS A 427 -13.31 1.40 11.13
CA HIS A 427 -14.32 1.73 12.13
C HIS A 427 -14.28 3.21 12.50
N LEU A 428 -13.11 3.75 12.83
CA LEU A 428 -12.96 5.16 13.18
C LEU A 428 -13.34 6.09 12.01
N CYS A 429 -12.88 5.78 10.80
CA CYS A 429 -13.04 6.65 9.62
C CYS A 429 -14.41 6.53 8.95
N PHE A 430 -15.02 5.34 8.91
CA PHE A 430 -16.27 5.11 8.15
C PHE A 430 -17.50 4.87 9.03
N VAL A 431 -17.34 4.67 10.34
CA VAL A 431 -18.46 4.50 11.27
C VAL A 431 -18.51 5.68 12.25
N VAL A 432 -17.45 5.88 13.02
CA VAL A 432 -17.47 6.89 14.11
C VAL A 432 -17.47 8.30 13.56
N PHE A 433 -16.55 8.62 12.64
CA PHE A 433 -16.47 9.96 12.05
C PHE A 433 -17.77 10.39 11.36
N PRO A 434 -18.37 9.60 10.44
CA PRO A 434 -19.66 9.97 9.84
C PRO A 434 -20.80 10.07 10.85
N ALA A 435 -20.81 9.24 11.90
CA ALA A 435 -21.83 9.32 12.95
C ALA A 435 -21.77 10.65 13.72
N ILE A 436 -20.58 11.17 14.01
CA ILE A 436 -20.40 12.50 14.62
C ILE A 436 -20.94 13.58 13.69
N LEU A 437 -20.58 13.55 12.41
CA LEU A 437 -21.00 14.56 11.43
C LEU A 437 -22.52 14.59 11.24
N VAL A 438 -23.14 13.43 11.07
CA VAL A 438 -24.60 13.32 10.86
C VAL A 438 -25.37 13.73 12.12
N THR A 439 -24.84 13.42 13.31
CA THR A 439 -25.43 13.89 14.57
C THR A 439 -25.39 15.43 14.65
N GLY A 440 -24.28 16.05 14.29
CA GLY A 440 -24.18 17.52 14.23
C GLY A 440 -25.16 18.11 13.22
N ALA A 441 -25.32 17.48 12.05
CA ALA A 441 -26.28 17.90 11.04
C ALA A 441 -27.74 17.78 11.50
N LEU A 442 -28.09 16.70 12.22
CA LEU A 442 -29.43 16.52 12.81
C LEU A 442 -29.71 17.57 13.90
N ALA A 443 -28.72 17.88 14.73
CA ALA A 443 -28.84 18.92 15.76
C ALA A 443 -29.04 20.32 15.13
N ALA A 444 -28.27 20.62 14.07
CA ALA A 444 -28.40 21.85 13.31
C ALA A 444 -29.78 21.99 12.62
N GLU A 445 -30.27 20.92 11.99
CA GLU A 445 -31.60 20.90 11.35
C GLU A 445 -32.71 21.18 12.35
N ARG A 446 -32.63 20.58 13.55
CA ARG A 446 -33.58 20.80 14.64
C ARG A 446 -33.65 22.28 15.05
N GLU A 447 -32.51 22.94 15.23
CA GLU A 447 -32.50 24.33 15.67
C GLU A 447 -33.05 25.28 14.58
N VAL A 448 -32.75 25.02 13.31
CA VAL A 448 -33.34 25.74 12.17
C VAL A 448 -34.85 25.58 12.10
N TYR A 449 -35.36 24.40 12.46
CA TYR A 449 -36.79 24.15 12.53
C TYR A 449 -37.42 24.91 13.71
N ARG A 450 -36.79 24.87 14.89
CA ARG A 450 -37.24 25.55 16.11
C ARG A 450 -37.33 27.08 15.96
N GLU A 451 -36.26 27.71 15.48
CA GLU A 451 -36.22 29.17 15.24
C GLU A 451 -37.31 29.59 14.23
N HIS A 452 -37.53 28.77 13.20
CA HIS A 452 -38.59 29.04 12.23
C HIS A 452 -39.99 28.89 12.84
N TYR A 453 -40.24 27.85 13.62
CA TYR A 453 -41.51 27.66 14.33
C TYR A 453 -41.81 28.83 15.28
N LEU A 454 -40.80 29.28 16.05
CA LEU A 454 -40.92 30.44 16.93
C LEU A 454 -41.19 31.75 16.15
N SER A 455 -40.56 31.93 14.99
CA SER A 455 -40.81 33.10 14.12
C SER A 455 -42.25 33.14 13.57
N LEU A 456 -42.88 31.97 13.38
CA LEU A 456 -44.25 31.84 12.90
C LEU A 456 -45.26 32.04 14.03
N SER A 457 -45.00 31.46 15.22
CA SER A 457 -45.88 31.60 16.38
C SER A 457 -45.86 33.01 17.00
N GLY A 458 -44.82 33.81 16.76
CA GLY A 458 -44.67 35.17 17.29
C GLY A 458 -45.25 36.29 16.42
N LYS A 459 -45.72 36.01 15.20
CA LYS A 459 -46.38 37.01 14.35
C LYS A 459 -47.85 37.16 14.76
N LYS A 460 -48.20 38.33 15.30
CA LYS A 460 -49.59 38.77 15.48
C LYS A 460 -50.28 38.90 14.11
N GLU A 461 -51.57 38.62 14.10
CA GLU A 461 -52.48 38.44 12.96
C GLU A 461 -52.83 39.75 12.22
N ASP A 462 -51.87 40.66 12.07
CA ASP A 462 -52.09 41.95 11.41
C ASP A 462 -51.27 41.98 10.11
N ASP A 463 -51.95 42.21 8.98
CA ASP A 463 -51.54 42.19 7.56
C ASP A 463 -51.57 40.83 6.83
N TYR A 464 -52.75 40.47 6.31
CA TYR A 464 -53.03 39.26 5.55
C TYR A 464 -52.96 39.49 4.02
N ASN A 465 -52.09 38.74 3.33
CA ASN A 465 -52.33 38.29 1.96
C ASN A 465 -52.11 36.76 1.88
N PRO A 466 -53.17 35.94 1.92
CA PRO A 466 -53.10 34.52 2.28
C PRO A 466 -52.44 33.61 1.23
N ASN A 467 -52.43 33.99 -0.05
CA ASN A 467 -52.11 33.06 -1.14
C ASN A 467 -50.62 32.95 -1.51
N SER A 468 -49.80 33.98 -1.27
CA SER A 468 -48.36 33.95 -1.61
C SER A 468 -47.49 33.33 -0.49
N GLN A 469 -47.91 33.52 0.76
CA GLN A 469 -47.17 33.05 1.93
C GLN A 469 -47.37 31.53 2.14
N SER A 470 -48.60 31.04 2.00
CA SER A 470 -48.95 29.60 2.11
C SER A 470 -48.15 28.70 1.16
N ASN A 471 -47.97 29.12 -0.10
CA ASN A 471 -47.20 28.36 -1.10
C ASN A 471 -45.68 28.38 -0.85
N THR A 472 -45.16 29.46 -0.26
CA THR A 472 -43.73 29.56 0.09
C THR A 472 -43.42 28.73 1.35
N ILE A 473 -44.32 28.75 2.32
CA ILE A 473 -44.28 27.94 3.55
C ILE A 473 -44.33 26.45 3.22
N SER A 474 -45.29 26.00 2.42
CA SER A 474 -45.42 24.58 2.06
C SER A 474 -44.23 24.03 1.28
N LYS A 475 -43.62 24.83 0.38
CA LYS A 475 -42.38 24.45 -0.34
C LYS A 475 -41.18 24.34 0.59
N LEU A 476 -41.04 25.23 1.57
CA LEU A 476 -39.92 25.21 2.54
C LEU A 476 -40.04 24.06 3.55
N PHE A 477 -41.25 23.83 4.10
CA PHE A 477 -41.53 22.68 4.97
C PHE A 477 -41.34 21.35 4.24
N ARG A 478 -41.75 21.27 2.96
CA ARG A 478 -41.50 20.09 2.11
C ARG A 478 -39.99 19.89 1.89
N GLY A 479 -39.23 20.95 1.63
CA GLY A 479 -37.77 20.89 1.48
C GLY A 479 -37.03 20.44 2.75
N ARG A 480 -37.41 20.95 3.93
CA ARG A 480 -36.78 20.57 5.21
C ARG A 480 -37.12 19.15 5.64
N ARG A 481 -38.36 18.71 5.43
CA ARG A 481 -38.77 17.31 5.64
C ARG A 481 -38.00 16.34 4.72
N LEU A 482 -37.55 16.79 3.54
CA LEU A 482 -36.67 16.01 2.67
C LEU A 482 -35.24 15.94 3.21
N VAL A 483 -34.68 17.04 3.72
CA VAL A 483 -33.34 17.05 4.36
C VAL A 483 -33.29 16.07 5.54
N ARG A 484 -34.30 16.10 6.42
CA ARG A 484 -34.36 15.18 7.55
C ARG A 484 -34.48 13.71 7.12
N LYS A 485 -35.33 13.41 6.12
CA LYS A 485 -35.42 12.06 5.54
C LYS A 485 -34.08 11.59 4.99
N PHE A 486 -33.35 12.47 4.31
CA PHE A 486 -32.02 12.19 3.80
C PHE A 486 -31.02 11.89 4.92
N LEU A 487 -30.98 12.70 5.99
CA LEU A 487 -30.13 12.45 7.16
C LEU A 487 -30.45 11.11 7.84
N ILE A 488 -31.74 10.74 7.97
CA ILE A 488 -32.14 9.43 8.49
C ILE A 488 -31.65 8.29 7.60
N VAL A 489 -31.75 8.44 6.27
CA VAL A 489 -31.18 7.46 5.32
C VAL A 489 -29.67 7.31 5.54
N ILE A 490 -28.94 8.41 5.77
CA ILE A 490 -27.51 8.33 6.08
C ILE A 490 -27.27 7.58 7.41
N CYS A 491 -28.04 7.85 8.47
CA CYS A 491 -27.94 7.10 9.73
C CYS A 491 -28.14 5.59 9.53
N LEU A 492 -29.11 5.21 8.69
CA LEU A 492 -29.37 3.81 8.33
C LEU A 492 -28.19 3.21 7.53
N MET A 493 -27.61 3.96 6.60
CA MET A 493 -26.44 3.52 5.84
C MET A 493 -25.20 3.31 6.72
N ILE A 494 -24.95 4.21 7.69
CA ILE A 494 -23.86 4.06 8.67
C ILE A 494 -24.11 2.82 9.55
N SER A 495 -25.31 2.68 10.08
CA SER A 495 -25.69 1.54 10.93
C SER A 495 -25.58 0.21 10.18
N TRP A 496 -25.98 0.20 8.91
CA TRP A 496 -25.84 -0.97 8.02
C TRP A 496 -24.38 -1.31 7.73
N GLY A 497 -23.53 -0.30 7.47
CA GLY A 497 -22.09 -0.47 7.31
C GLY A 497 -21.45 -1.07 8.56
N HIS A 498 -21.77 -0.52 9.74
CA HIS A 498 -21.33 -1.02 11.04
C HIS A 498 -21.76 -2.47 11.29
N TRP A 499 -23.03 -2.78 11.01
CA TRP A 499 -23.56 -4.15 11.12
C TRP A 499 -22.80 -5.14 10.24
N LYS A 500 -22.44 -4.77 9.01
CA LYS A 500 -21.63 -5.63 8.13
C LYS A 500 -20.25 -5.91 8.72
N ILE A 501 -19.59 -4.90 9.30
CA ILE A 501 -18.30 -5.07 9.98
C ILE A 501 -18.47 -6.03 11.16
N CYS A 502 -19.46 -5.80 12.02
CA CYS A 502 -19.74 -6.66 13.18
C CYS A 502 -20.03 -8.10 12.76
N ARG A 503 -20.86 -8.31 11.72
CA ARG A 503 -21.17 -9.65 11.20
C ARG A 503 -19.94 -10.36 10.64
N ALA A 504 -19.06 -9.62 9.95
CA ALA A 504 -17.81 -10.17 9.43
C ALA A 504 -16.89 -10.62 10.59
N MET A 505 -16.77 -9.81 11.65
CA MET A 505 -15.96 -10.16 12.82
C MET A 505 -16.53 -11.35 13.58
N MET A 506 -17.86 -11.37 13.77
CA MET A 506 -18.59 -12.44 14.41
C MET A 506 -18.31 -13.80 13.73
N LYS A 507 -18.37 -13.83 12.40
CA LYS A 507 -18.09 -15.04 11.62
C LYS A 507 -16.61 -15.42 11.66
N ALA A 508 -15.73 -14.43 11.65
CA ALA A 508 -14.29 -14.64 11.57
C ALA A 508 -13.72 -15.26 12.87
N TYR A 509 -14.12 -14.74 14.02
CA TYR A 509 -13.53 -15.09 15.32
C TYR A 509 -14.50 -15.83 16.26
N GLU A 510 -15.58 -16.41 15.70
CA GLU A 510 -16.57 -17.21 16.42
C GLU A 510 -17.13 -16.51 17.67
N MET A 511 -17.52 -15.24 17.50
CA MET A 511 -17.95 -14.40 18.60
C MET A 511 -19.47 -14.35 18.74
N ASN A 512 -19.95 -14.02 19.93
CA ASN A 512 -21.34 -13.63 20.15
C ASN A 512 -21.40 -12.09 20.39
N PRO A 513 -22.14 -11.32 19.58
CA PRO A 513 -22.18 -9.85 19.69
C PRO A 513 -22.75 -9.34 21.02
N ILE A 514 -23.59 -10.13 21.69
CA ILE A 514 -24.20 -9.74 22.96
C ILE A 514 -23.24 -9.99 24.12
N LEU A 515 -22.53 -11.12 24.11
CA LEU A 515 -21.66 -11.53 25.20
C LEU A 515 -20.24 -11.00 25.05
N HIS A 516 -19.69 -11.03 23.84
CA HIS A 516 -18.25 -10.85 23.62
C HIS A 516 -17.88 -9.44 23.15
N PHE A 517 -18.83 -8.63 22.66
CA PHE A 517 -18.55 -7.25 22.23
C PHE A 517 -19.77 -6.30 22.18
N PRO A 518 -20.60 -6.24 23.23
CA PRO A 518 -21.85 -5.46 23.21
C PRO A 518 -21.60 -3.96 23.00
N VAL A 519 -20.56 -3.40 23.63
CA VAL A 519 -20.20 -1.97 23.49
C VAL A 519 -19.84 -1.65 22.04
N PHE A 520 -18.98 -2.45 21.42
CA PHE A 520 -18.61 -2.22 20.02
C PHE A 520 -19.82 -2.38 19.07
N CYS A 521 -20.64 -3.41 19.28
CA CYS A 521 -21.76 -3.71 18.39
C CYS A 521 -22.88 -2.66 18.45
N PHE A 522 -23.28 -2.23 19.66
CA PHE A 522 -24.51 -1.48 19.86
C PHE A 522 -24.31 0.02 20.09
N SER A 523 -23.15 0.50 20.54
CA SER A 523 -22.98 1.92 20.92
C SER A 523 -23.29 2.89 19.77
N VAL A 524 -22.72 2.71 18.57
CA VAL A 524 -22.94 3.66 17.46
C VAL A 524 -24.40 3.66 16.98
N PRO A 525 -25.04 2.51 16.67
CA PRO A 525 -26.46 2.49 16.30
C PRO A 525 -27.38 3.10 17.37
N LEU A 526 -27.14 2.80 18.65
CA LEU A 526 -27.94 3.37 19.74
C LEU A 526 -27.75 4.89 19.83
N LEU A 527 -26.54 5.40 19.70
CA LEU A 527 -26.27 6.84 19.71
C LEU A 527 -26.93 7.55 18.51
N LEU A 528 -26.95 6.93 17.33
CA LEU A 528 -27.67 7.45 16.16
C LEU A 528 -29.19 7.44 16.36
N ILE A 529 -29.76 6.39 16.93
CA ILE A 529 -31.20 6.32 17.26
C ILE A 529 -31.55 7.40 18.29
N CYS A 530 -30.76 7.53 19.36
CA CYS A 530 -30.91 8.57 20.37
C CYS A 530 -30.81 9.96 19.75
N SER A 531 -29.88 10.19 18.82
CA SER A 531 -29.74 11.45 18.07
C SER A 531 -31.00 11.79 17.28
N VAL A 532 -31.54 10.83 16.53
CA VAL A 532 -32.79 11.01 15.78
C VAL A 532 -33.94 11.31 16.73
N TYR A 533 -34.09 10.56 17.82
CA TYR A 533 -35.17 10.75 18.80
C TYR A 533 -35.10 12.12 19.48
N MET A 534 -33.93 12.51 20.00
CA MET A 534 -33.74 13.79 20.69
C MET A 534 -33.93 15.00 19.77
N THR A 535 -33.72 14.81 18.46
CA THR A 535 -33.94 15.85 17.45
C THR A 535 -35.36 15.84 16.87
N MET A 536 -36.24 14.89 17.25
CA MET A 536 -37.65 14.83 16.79
C MET A 536 -38.60 15.75 17.57
N GLY A 537 -38.22 16.20 18.77
CA GLY A 537 -39.14 16.86 19.71
C GLY A 537 -39.50 18.33 19.45
N VAL A 538 -39.82 18.71 18.21
CA VAL A 538 -40.51 19.99 17.90
C VAL A 538 -41.58 19.76 16.85
#